data_AF-A0A0Q6VN81-F1
#
_entry.id   AF-A0A0Q6VN81-F1
#
_cell.length_a   1.000
_cell.length_b   1.000
_cell.length_c   1.000
_cell.angle_alpha   90.00
_cell.angle_beta   90.00
_cell.angle_gamma   90.00
#
_symmetry.space_group_name_H-M   'P 1'
#
loop_
_entity.id
_entity.type
_entity.pdbx_description
1 polymer ?
#
loop_
_entity_poly.entity_id
_entity_poly.type
_entity_poly.pdbx_seq_one_letter_code
_entity_poly.pdbx_strand_id
1 'polypeptide(L)'
;MIRLKVDKNSNRIILIMTSTGAAIMKPASDTIERIYAAAEDLYEQNGRAAYPTVDAVRKAARVNMNDANSGMREWRRNQMARAVPAAVQVPAAIMEVQATLAAQVWQVAQAVAGESLGVAQAAWDAERNQLETLNKEMADAFEAQAAELESLRIGMRAAADEAESAAATGKALQGEVDSLRARLTTLESDASRDAARMEELARRANELRRELDHAHQELAAAHAGGREAIQAHASELAAVRIDARQAEALLRAELDAARQQQRELMQIVSSASATVPHSEAPYNRMDHR
;
A
#
# COMPACT_ATOMS: atom_id res chain seq x y z
N MET A 1 -58.13 -73.04 -47.79
CA MET A 1 -57.83 -72.81 -46.37
C MET A 1 -56.34 -73.05 -46.16
N ILE A 2 -55.54 -71.99 -46.03
CA ILE A 2 -54.06 -72.04 -46.09
C ILE A 2 -53.52 -72.11 -44.65
N ARG A 3 -52.73 -73.14 -44.32
CA ARG A 3 -51.96 -73.23 -43.06
C ARG A 3 -50.49 -72.93 -43.35
N LEU A 4 -49.92 -71.91 -42.70
CA LEU A 4 -48.50 -71.56 -42.75
C LEU A 4 -47.82 -72.06 -41.47
N LYS A 5 -46.71 -72.79 -41.61
CA LYS A 5 -45.84 -73.19 -40.48
C LYS A 5 -44.45 -72.61 -40.73
N VAL A 6 -43.98 -71.78 -39.81
CA VAL A 6 -42.67 -71.12 -39.88
C VAL A 6 -41.70 -71.89 -39.00
N ASP A 7 -40.60 -72.36 -39.58
CA ASP A 7 -39.52 -73.03 -38.85
C ASP A 7 -38.45 -72.01 -38.43
N LYS A 8 -38.04 -72.04 -37.16
CA LYS A 8 -37.36 -70.92 -36.48
C LYS A 8 -35.86 -70.80 -36.78
N ASN A 9 -35.29 -71.63 -37.65
CA ASN A 9 -33.84 -71.62 -37.88
C ASN A 9 -33.42 -71.55 -39.35
N SER A 10 -34.34 -71.24 -40.28
CA SER A 10 -34.01 -70.92 -41.68
C SER A 10 -35.18 -70.16 -42.34
N ASN A 11 -34.96 -68.91 -42.72
CA ASN A 11 -35.98 -67.97 -43.17
C ASN A 11 -36.43 -68.21 -44.64
N ARG A 12 -37.04 -69.37 -44.94
CA ARG A 12 -37.66 -69.70 -46.23
C ARG A 12 -39.04 -70.35 -46.03
N ILE A 13 -40.10 -69.79 -46.65
CA ILE A 13 -41.48 -70.29 -46.59
C ILE A 13 -41.77 -71.11 -47.85
N ILE A 14 -42.22 -72.36 -47.69
CA ILE A 14 -42.63 -73.26 -48.80
C ILE A 14 -44.17 -73.35 -48.80
N LEU A 15 -44.80 -73.01 -49.93
CA LEU A 15 -46.24 -73.08 -50.17
C LEU A 15 -46.54 -74.21 -51.16
N ILE A 16 -47.33 -75.22 -50.73
CA ILE A 16 -47.80 -76.33 -51.57
C ILE A 16 -49.33 -76.23 -51.64
N MET A 17 -49.90 -76.06 -52.84
CA MET A 17 -51.35 -76.08 -53.08
C MET A 17 -51.69 -77.20 -54.07
N THR A 18 -52.49 -78.17 -53.62
CA THR A 18 -53.05 -79.25 -54.43
C THR A 18 -54.42 -78.85 -54.99
N SER A 19 -54.59 -78.94 -56.31
CA SER A 19 -55.82 -78.66 -57.06
C SER A 19 -56.21 -79.90 -57.87
N THR A 20 -57.45 -80.39 -57.73
CA THR A 20 -57.94 -81.55 -58.51
C THR A 20 -59.45 -81.43 -58.83
N GLY A 21 -59.73 -81.46 -60.14
CA GLY A 21 -60.92 -82.07 -60.76
C GLY A 21 -62.13 -81.16 -61.00
N ALA A 22 -62.92 -81.28 -62.07
CA ALA A 22 -62.85 -82.04 -63.33
C ALA A 22 -63.91 -81.44 -64.29
N ALA A 23 -63.86 -81.83 -65.57
CA ALA A 23 -64.50 -81.16 -66.71
C ALA A 23 -66.02 -81.44 -66.91
N ILE A 24 -66.71 -80.46 -67.50
CA ILE A 24 -67.98 -80.60 -68.23
C ILE A 24 -67.83 -79.93 -69.62
N MET A 25 -68.07 -80.71 -70.69
CA MET A 25 -68.58 -80.37 -72.03
C MET A 25 -68.14 -79.04 -72.72
N LYS A 26 -67.36 -79.10 -73.82
CA LYS A 26 -67.04 -77.95 -74.70
C LYS A 26 -67.53 -78.17 -76.16
N PRO A 27 -68.70 -77.64 -76.57
CA PRO A 27 -69.00 -77.44 -78.00
C PRO A 27 -68.23 -76.25 -78.63
N ALA A 28 -67.53 -75.44 -77.83
CA ALA A 28 -66.80 -74.25 -78.29
C ALA A 28 -65.40 -74.54 -78.88
N SER A 29 -64.71 -75.62 -78.44
CA SER A 29 -63.34 -75.94 -78.89
C SER A 29 -63.30 -76.38 -80.35
N ASP A 30 -64.20 -77.30 -80.73
CA ASP A 30 -64.32 -77.81 -82.10
C ASP A 30 -64.67 -76.69 -83.12
N THR A 31 -65.38 -75.66 -82.67
CA THR A 31 -65.71 -74.51 -83.53
C THR A 31 -64.50 -73.60 -83.74
N ILE A 32 -63.72 -73.30 -82.71
CA ILE A 32 -62.50 -72.48 -82.82
C ILE A 32 -61.41 -73.22 -83.60
N GLU A 33 -61.26 -74.52 -83.39
CA GLU A 33 -60.29 -75.35 -84.12
C GLU A 33 -60.58 -75.38 -85.62
N ARG A 34 -61.86 -75.51 -86.03
CA ARG A 34 -62.26 -75.41 -87.44
C ARG A 34 -62.03 -74.02 -88.02
N ILE A 35 -62.23 -72.96 -87.23
CA ILE A 35 -61.93 -71.58 -87.65
C ILE A 35 -60.42 -71.39 -87.85
N TYR A 36 -59.57 -71.93 -86.97
CA TYR A 36 -58.11 -71.82 -87.07
C TYR A 36 -57.58 -72.63 -88.25
N ALA A 37 -58.06 -73.86 -88.43
CA ALA A 37 -57.70 -74.69 -89.57
C ALA A 37 -58.11 -74.03 -90.89
N ALA A 38 -59.36 -73.55 -91.01
CA ALA A 38 -59.81 -72.84 -92.20
C ALA A 38 -59.06 -71.51 -92.42
N ALA A 39 -58.70 -70.79 -91.35
CA ALA A 39 -57.92 -69.58 -91.44
C ALA A 39 -56.48 -69.86 -91.91
N GLU A 40 -55.84 -70.92 -91.40
CA GLU A 40 -54.50 -71.33 -91.84
C GLU A 40 -54.52 -71.79 -93.30
N ASP A 41 -55.47 -72.65 -93.69
CA ASP A 41 -55.61 -73.11 -95.08
C ASP A 41 -55.82 -71.94 -96.06
N LEU A 42 -56.67 -70.97 -95.71
CA LEU A 42 -56.90 -69.78 -96.53
C LEU A 42 -55.70 -68.82 -96.51
N TYR A 43 -54.96 -68.75 -95.41
CA TYR A 43 -53.75 -67.95 -95.31
C TYR A 43 -52.63 -68.53 -96.18
N GLU A 44 -52.49 -69.86 -96.20
CA GLU A 44 -51.57 -70.59 -97.07
C GLU A 44 -51.94 -70.48 -98.54
N GLN A 45 -53.22 -70.64 -98.88
CA GLN A 45 -53.71 -70.45 -100.25
C GLN A 45 -53.45 -69.05 -100.79
N ASN A 46 -53.52 -68.03 -99.92
CA ASN A 46 -53.17 -66.66 -100.26
C ASN A 46 -51.65 -66.37 -100.20
N GLY A 47 -50.82 -67.42 -100.17
CA GLY A 47 -49.35 -67.32 -100.16
C GLY A 47 -48.78 -66.66 -98.91
N ARG A 48 -49.51 -66.68 -97.79
CA ARG A 48 -49.20 -65.98 -96.53
C ARG A 48 -48.97 -64.47 -96.69
N ALA A 49 -49.43 -63.88 -97.79
CA ALA A 49 -49.23 -62.46 -98.09
C ALA A 49 -50.31 -61.57 -97.46
N ALA A 50 -51.52 -62.09 -97.25
CA ALA A 50 -52.64 -61.37 -96.68
C ALA A 50 -53.47 -62.27 -95.77
N TYR A 51 -53.89 -61.73 -94.62
CA TYR A 51 -54.77 -62.44 -93.70
C TYR A 51 -56.15 -62.67 -94.34
N PRO A 52 -56.74 -63.87 -94.19
CA PRO A 52 -58.06 -64.13 -94.75
C PRO A 52 -59.13 -63.24 -94.12
N THR A 53 -60.17 -62.95 -94.90
CA THR A 53 -61.32 -62.17 -94.43
C THR A 53 -62.21 -63.04 -93.55
N VAL A 54 -62.89 -62.43 -92.58
CA VAL A 54 -63.76 -63.16 -91.65
C VAL A 54 -64.89 -63.87 -92.40
N ASP A 55 -65.44 -63.27 -93.47
CA ASP A 55 -66.50 -63.88 -94.27
C ASP A 55 -66.03 -65.15 -95.00
N ALA A 56 -64.79 -65.16 -95.51
CA ALA A 56 -64.21 -66.34 -96.16
C ALA A 56 -64.01 -67.49 -95.15
N VAL A 57 -63.45 -67.17 -93.98
CA VAL A 57 -63.24 -68.16 -92.90
C VAL A 57 -64.58 -68.70 -92.38
N ARG A 58 -65.61 -67.84 -92.25
CA ARG A 58 -66.97 -68.25 -91.85
C ARG A 58 -67.57 -69.28 -92.81
N LYS A 59 -67.46 -69.03 -94.12
CA LYS A 59 -67.98 -69.93 -95.17
C LYS A 59 -67.23 -71.25 -95.20
N ALA A 60 -65.89 -71.20 -95.10
CA ALA A 60 -65.04 -72.39 -95.10
C ALA A 60 -65.24 -73.27 -93.85
N ALA A 61 -65.31 -72.66 -92.66
CA ALA A 61 -65.52 -73.37 -91.40
C ALA A 61 -66.99 -73.72 -91.10
N ARG A 62 -67.94 -73.18 -91.88
CA ARG A 62 -69.40 -73.33 -91.71
C ARG A 62 -69.89 -72.95 -90.30
N VAL A 63 -69.40 -71.83 -89.80
CA VAL A 63 -69.72 -71.31 -88.45
C VAL A 63 -70.59 -70.05 -88.52
N ASN A 64 -71.14 -69.61 -87.38
CA ASN A 64 -71.83 -68.32 -87.32
C ASN A 64 -70.82 -67.14 -87.37
N MET A 65 -71.33 -65.93 -87.60
CA MET A 65 -70.49 -64.73 -87.79
C MET A 65 -69.74 -64.29 -86.52
N ASN A 66 -70.33 -64.50 -85.33
CA ASN A 66 -69.73 -64.08 -84.06
C ASN A 66 -68.54 -64.96 -83.67
N ASP A 67 -68.66 -66.27 -83.94
CA ASP A 67 -67.58 -67.23 -83.71
C ASP A 67 -66.42 -66.99 -84.67
N ALA A 68 -66.70 -66.76 -85.96
CA ALA A 68 -65.68 -66.43 -86.96
C ALA A 68 -64.90 -65.15 -86.60
N ASN A 69 -65.58 -64.08 -86.18
CA ASN A 69 -64.92 -62.83 -85.76
C ASN A 69 -64.03 -63.03 -84.54
N SER A 70 -64.52 -63.75 -83.52
CA SER A 70 -63.81 -63.98 -82.27
C SER A 70 -62.56 -64.86 -82.50
N GLY A 71 -62.72 -65.96 -83.24
CA GLY A 71 -61.63 -66.87 -83.59
C GLY A 71 -60.59 -66.20 -84.48
N MET A 72 -60.99 -65.43 -85.51
CA MET A 72 -60.03 -64.71 -86.37
C MET A 72 -59.24 -63.64 -85.62
N ARG A 73 -59.87 -62.95 -84.65
CA ARG A 73 -59.17 -61.95 -83.82
C ARG A 73 -58.10 -62.62 -82.95
N GLU A 74 -58.39 -63.79 -82.41
CA GLU A 74 -57.47 -64.53 -81.57
C GLU A 74 -56.35 -65.21 -82.37
N TRP A 75 -56.67 -65.81 -83.53
CA TRP A 75 -55.69 -66.37 -84.46
C TRP A 75 -54.71 -65.28 -84.95
N ARG A 76 -55.18 -64.10 -85.36
CA ARG A 76 -54.28 -62.98 -85.74
C ARG A 76 -53.39 -62.52 -84.59
N ARG A 77 -53.90 -62.48 -83.37
CA ARG A 77 -53.11 -62.12 -82.17
C ARG A 77 -51.98 -63.13 -81.94
N ASN A 78 -52.26 -64.42 -82.11
CA ASN A 78 -51.26 -65.48 -81.96
C ASN A 78 -50.17 -65.41 -83.05
N GLN A 79 -50.51 -64.98 -84.27
CA GLN A 79 -49.52 -64.74 -85.32
C GLN A 79 -48.61 -63.53 -85.02
N MET A 80 -49.16 -62.47 -84.41
CA MET A 80 -48.37 -61.28 -84.04
C MET A 80 -47.49 -61.46 -82.80
N ALA A 81 -47.82 -62.38 -81.88
CA ALA A 81 -47.07 -62.60 -80.64
C ALA A 81 -45.75 -63.37 -80.83
N ARG A 82 -45.40 -63.78 -82.06
CA ARG A 82 -44.24 -64.65 -82.35
C ARG A 82 -42.91 -63.90 -82.63
N ALA A 83 -42.77 -62.64 -82.22
CA ALA A 83 -41.51 -61.89 -82.31
C ALA A 83 -40.76 -61.89 -80.97
N VAL A 84 -39.63 -62.62 -80.90
CA VAL A 84 -38.76 -62.71 -79.71
C VAL A 84 -37.81 -61.50 -79.66
N PRO A 85 -37.72 -60.74 -78.57
CA PRO A 85 -36.73 -59.66 -78.45
C PRO A 85 -35.30 -60.23 -78.38
N ALA A 86 -34.38 -59.73 -79.21
CA ALA A 86 -32.97 -60.10 -79.14
C ALA A 86 -32.28 -59.36 -77.98
N ALA A 87 -31.69 -60.10 -77.03
CA ALA A 87 -30.87 -59.53 -75.98
C ALA A 87 -29.53 -59.05 -76.56
N VAL A 88 -29.33 -57.75 -76.65
CA VAL A 88 -28.05 -57.15 -77.06
C VAL A 88 -27.06 -57.31 -75.89
N GLN A 89 -26.12 -58.25 -76.04
CA GLN A 89 -24.99 -58.43 -75.13
C GLN A 89 -23.98 -57.29 -75.36
N VAL A 90 -23.60 -56.57 -74.31
CA VAL A 90 -22.54 -55.56 -74.39
C VAL A 90 -21.21 -56.27 -74.69
N PRO A 91 -20.41 -55.81 -75.68
CA PRO A 91 -19.11 -56.42 -76.01
C PRO A 91 -18.17 -56.48 -74.80
N ALA A 92 -17.52 -57.63 -74.60
CA ALA A 92 -16.61 -57.88 -73.46
C ALA A 92 -15.51 -56.83 -73.30
N ALA A 93 -14.98 -56.30 -74.42
CA ALA A 93 -13.97 -55.25 -74.41
C ALA A 93 -14.43 -53.96 -73.69
N ILE A 94 -15.72 -53.61 -73.79
CA ILE A 94 -16.27 -52.43 -73.10
C ILE A 94 -16.36 -52.68 -71.60
N MET A 95 -16.70 -53.91 -71.17
CA MET A 95 -16.75 -54.27 -69.76
C MET A 95 -15.36 -54.27 -69.11
N GLU A 96 -14.33 -54.75 -69.80
CA GLU A 96 -12.94 -54.71 -69.32
C GLU A 96 -12.42 -53.27 -69.18
N VAL A 97 -12.71 -52.40 -70.15
CA VAL A 97 -12.37 -50.97 -70.07
C VAL A 97 -13.09 -50.31 -68.89
N GLN A 98 -14.37 -50.61 -68.67
CA GLN A 98 -15.13 -50.05 -67.54
C GLN A 98 -14.58 -50.50 -66.18
N ALA A 99 -14.23 -51.79 -66.04
CA ALA A 99 -13.63 -52.32 -64.82
C ALA A 99 -12.27 -51.67 -64.54
N THR A 100 -11.47 -51.46 -65.59
CA THR A 100 -10.15 -50.79 -65.49
C THR A 100 -10.29 -49.33 -65.09
N LEU A 101 -11.23 -48.59 -65.70
CA LEU A 101 -11.48 -47.19 -65.35
C LEU A 101 -11.98 -47.06 -63.90
N ALA A 102 -12.91 -47.93 -63.48
CA ALA A 102 -13.40 -47.95 -62.10
C ALA A 102 -12.27 -48.20 -61.09
N ALA A 103 -11.36 -49.14 -61.41
CA ALA A 103 -10.18 -49.41 -60.59
C ALA A 103 -9.26 -48.19 -60.52
N GLN A 104 -9.01 -47.50 -61.63
CA GLN A 104 -8.19 -46.28 -61.66
C GLN A 104 -8.81 -45.14 -60.85
N VAL A 105 -10.11 -44.88 -61.00
CA VAL A 105 -10.82 -43.85 -60.22
C VAL A 105 -10.75 -44.17 -58.73
N TRP A 106 -10.94 -45.44 -58.36
CA TRP A 106 -10.82 -45.88 -56.98
C TRP A 106 -9.41 -45.66 -56.41
N GLN A 107 -8.36 -46.01 -57.17
CA GLN A 107 -6.97 -45.77 -56.76
C GLN A 107 -6.66 -44.29 -56.56
N VAL A 108 -7.11 -43.42 -57.47
CA VAL A 108 -6.95 -41.96 -57.32
C VAL A 108 -7.71 -41.45 -56.10
N ALA A 109 -8.95 -41.92 -55.88
CA ALA A 109 -9.73 -41.54 -54.70
C ALA A 109 -9.05 -41.96 -53.40
N GLN A 110 -8.47 -43.17 -53.34
CA GLN A 110 -7.69 -43.63 -52.19
C GLN A 110 -6.44 -42.78 -51.97
N ALA A 111 -5.73 -42.43 -53.03
CA ALA A 111 -4.54 -41.59 -52.94
C ALA A 111 -4.88 -40.20 -52.39
N VAL A 112 -5.92 -39.54 -52.93
CA VAL A 112 -6.39 -38.23 -52.45
C VAL A 112 -6.90 -38.31 -51.01
N ALA A 113 -7.63 -39.37 -50.65
CA ALA A 113 -8.08 -39.57 -49.28
C ALA A 113 -6.90 -39.74 -48.31
N GLY A 114 -5.90 -40.53 -48.69
CA GLY A 114 -4.68 -40.73 -47.92
C GLY A 114 -3.89 -39.43 -47.73
N GLU A 115 -3.73 -38.64 -48.80
CA GLU A 115 -3.10 -37.32 -48.74
C GLU A 115 -3.88 -36.36 -47.83
N SER A 116 -5.21 -36.28 -47.98
CA SER A 116 -6.05 -35.42 -47.15
C SER A 116 -6.01 -35.79 -45.66
N LEU A 117 -5.93 -37.09 -45.35
CA LEU A 117 -5.78 -37.59 -43.99
C LEU A 117 -4.41 -37.22 -43.41
N GLY A 118 -3.34 -37.40 -44.20
CA GLY A 118 -1.99 -37.04 -43.77
C GLY A 118 -1.84 -35.54 -43.50
N VAL A 119 -2.41 -34.70 -44.36
CA VAL A 119 -2.44 -33.24 -44.16
C VAL A 119 -3.24 -32.86 -42.91
N ALA A 120 -4.40 -33.48 -42.70
CA ALA A 120 -5.24 -33.21 -41.52
C ALA A 120 -4.54 -33.65 -40.21
N GLN A 121 -3.88 -34.81 -40.21
CA GLN A 121 -3.11 -35.29 -39.07
C GLN A 121 -1.94 -34.34 -38.76
N ALA A 122 -1.17 -33.94 -39.77
CA ALA A 122 -0.06 -33.01 -39.59
C ALA A 122 -0.53 -31.63 -39.07
N ALA A 123 -1.65 -31.12 -39.57
CA ALA A 123 -2.23 -29.86 -39.10
C ALA A 123 -2.70 -29.96 -37.64
N TRP A 124 -3.35 -31.07 -37.27
CA TRP A 124 -3.79 -31.31 -35.90
C TRP A 124 -2.63 -31.46 -34.93
N ASP A 125 -1.59 -32.21 -35.31
CA ASP A 125 -0.37 -32.36 -34.50
C ASP A 125 0.34 -31.02 -34.32
N ALA A 126 0.40 -30.19 -35.37
CA ALA A 126 0.97 -28.85 -35.30
C ALA A 126 0.19 -27.94 -34.33
N GLU A 127 -1.15 -27.93 -34.41
CA GLU A 127 -2.00 -27.16 -33.49
C GLU A 127 -1.85 -27.65 -32.05
N ARG A 128 -1.80 -28.97 -31.82
CA ARG A 128 -1.54 -29.55 -30.49
C ARG A 128 -0.22 -29.07 -29.91
N ASN A 129 0.86 -29.14 -30.70
CA ASN A 129 2.18 -28.70 -30.26
C ASN A 129 2.21 -27.20 -29.96
N GLN A 130 1.51 -26.39 -30.76
CA GLN A 130 1.38 -24.96 -30.51
C GLN A 130 0.62 -24.68 -29.21
N LEU A 131 -0.50 -25.37 -28.96
CA LEU A 131 -1.26 -25.24 -27.72
C LEU A 131 -0.46 -25.68 -26.49
N GLU A 132 0.32 -26.74 -26.60
CA GLU A 132 1.21 -27.20 -25.53
C GLU A 132 2.31 -26.16 -25.23
N THR A 133 2.88 -25.55 -26.27
CA THR A 133 3.86 -24.47 -26.14
C THR A 133 3.25 -23.25 -25.46
N LEU A 134 2.09 -22.77 -25.93
CA LEU A 134 1.40 -21.61 -25.34
C LEU A 134 0.98 -21.86 -23.89
N ASN A 135 0.49 -23.06 -23.57
CA ASN A 135 0.15 -23.42 -22.20
C ASN A 135 1.39 -23.41 -21.29
N LYS A 136 2.53 -23.88 -21.79
CA LYS A 136 3.79 -23.82 -21.05
C LYS A 136 4.27 -22.38 -20.84
N GLU A 137 4.31 -21.59 -21.89
CA GLU A 137 4.71 -20.17 -21.80
C GLU A 137 3.82 -19.39 -20.83
N MET A 138 2.50 -19.67 -20.84
CA MET A 138 1.56 -19.06 -19.90
C MET A 138 1.80 -19.52 -18.46
N ALA A 139 2.07 -20.80 -18.23
CA ALA A 139 2.42 -21.32 -16.91
C ALA A 139 3.71 -20.68 -16.38
N ASP A 140 4.76 -20.65 -17.20
CA ASP A 140 6.06 -20.04 -16.87
C ASP A 140 5.90 -18.54 -16.56
N ALA A 141 5.05 -17.82 -17.32
CA ALA A 141 4.75 -16.42 -17.07
C ALA A 141 4.01 -16.19 -15.74
N PHE A 142 3.05 -17.05 -15.39
CA PHE A 142 2.36 -16.96 -14.10
C PHE A 142 3.28 -17.28 -12.92
N GLU A 143 4.17 -18.27 -13.07
CA GLU A 143 5.18 -18.58 -12.04
C GLU A 143 6.15 -17.41 -11.85
N ALA A 144 6.62 -16.79 -12.93
CA ALA A 144 7.46 -15.60 -12.88
C ALA A 144 6.75 -14.43 -12.19
N GLN A 145 5.49 -14.14 -12.55
CA GLN A 145 4.69 -13.10 -11.90
C GLN A 145 4.46 -13.38 -10.41
N ALA A 146 4.21 -14.63 -10.04
CA ALA A 146 4.06 -15.02 -8.64
C ALA A 146 5.35 -14.77 -7.84
N ALA A 147 6.51 -15.11 -8.41
CA ALA A 147 7.82 -14.87 -7.80
C ALA A 147 8.12 -13.36 -7.67
N GLU A 148 7.83 -12.57 -8.70
CA GLU A 148 7.98 -11.10 -8.66
C GLU A 148 7.09 -10.46 -7.60
N LEU A 149 5.82 -10.87 -7.52
CA LEU A 149 4.89 -10.38 -6.50
C LEU A 149 5.35 -10.71 -5.09
N GLU A 150 5.87 -11.91 -4.87
CA GLU A 150 6.40 -12.30 -3.56
C GLU A 150 7.66 -11.50 -3.21
N SER A 151 8.57 -11.29 -4.17
CA SER A 151 9.74 -10.42 -3.99
C SER A 151 9.35 -8.99 -3.63
N LEU A 152 8.37 -8.41 -4.34
CA LEU A 152 7.85 -7.08 -4.05
C LEU A 152 7.18 -6.99 -2.68
N ARG A 153 6.43 -8.02 -2.26
CA ARG A 153 5.83 -8.08 -0.91
C ARG A 153 6.89 -8.11 0.18
N ILE A 154 7.93 -8.93 0.01
CA ILE A 154 9.06 -8.99 0.94
C ILE A 154 9.75 -7.62 1.01
N GLY A 155 10.02 -6.99 -0.14
CA GLY A 155 10.63 -5.66 -0.22
C GLY A 155 9.78 -4.57 0.45
N MET A 156 8.46 -4.56 0.20
CA MET A 156 7.54 -3.62 0.84
C MET A 156 7.50 -3.80 2.36
N ARG A 157 7.52 -5.04 2.85
CA ARG A 157 7.55 -5.32 4.28
C ARG A 157 8.84 -4.83 4.92
N ALA A 158 9.98 -5.13 4.31
CA ALA A 158 11.28 -4.65 4.79
C ALA A 158 11.35 -3.11 4.84
N ALA A 159 10.85 -2.44 3.80
CA ALA A 159 10.78 -0.98 3.77
C ALA A 159 9.83 -0.40 4.84
N ALA A 160 8.71 -1.08 5.12
CA ALA A 160 7.79 -0.68 6.18
C ALA A 160 8.44 -0.82 7.57
N ASP A 161 9.13 -1.92 7.83
CA ASP A 161 9.85 -2.16 9.09
C ASP A 161 10.97 -1.12 9.29
N GLU A 162 11.70 -0.76 8.23
CA GLU A 162 12.73 0.28 8.26
C GLU A 162 12.12 1.67 8.53
N ALA A 163 10.99 2.00 7.91
CA ALA A 163 10.29 3.26 8.14
C ALA A 163 9.76 3.37 9.58
N GLU A 164 9.25 2.28 10.16
CA GLU A 164 8.82 2.24 11.56
C GLU A 164 10.00 2.46 12.52
N SER A 165 11.13 1.81 12.26
CA SER A 165 12.37 2.01 13.03
C SER A 165 12.89 3.46 12.94
N ALA A 166 12.89 4.04 11.74
CA ALA A 166 13.25 5.43 11.51
C ALA A 166 12.29 6.41 12.24
N ALA A 167 11.00 6.13 12.25
CA ALA A 167 10.02 6.93 12.97
C ALA A 167 10.23 6.85 14.50
N ALA A 168 10.52 5.66 15.03
CA ALA A 168 10.80 5.46 16.45
C ALA A 168 12.07 6.21 16.90
N THR A 169 13.15 6.10 16.11
CA THR A 169 14.41 6.83 16.37
C THR A 169 14.21 8.34 16.26
N GLY A 170 13.47 8.83 15.26
CA GLY A 170 13.11 10.24 15.14
C GLY A 170 12.35 10.77 16.35
N LYS A 171 11.39 10.00 16.87
CA LYS A 171 10.65 10.36 18.09
C LYS A 171 11.55 10.39 19.34
N ALA A 172 12.49 9.46 19.47
CA ALA A 172 13.43 9.43 20.57
C ALA A 172 14.36 10.67 20.55
N LEU A 173 14.94 10.98 19.39
CA LEU A 173 15.77 12.17 19.19
C LEU A 173 15.01 13.46 19.47
N GLN A 174 13.74 13.55 19.04
CA GLN A 174 12.91 14.71 19.35
C GLN A 174 12.71 14.87 20.86
N GLY A 175 12.48 13.77 21.59
CA GLY A 175 12.39 13.79 23.05
C GLY A 175 13.68 14.26 23.73
N GLU A 176 14.85 13.84 23.23
CA GLU A 176 16.15 14.32 23.72
C GLU A 176 16.35 15.81 23.47
N VAL A 177 16.01 16.29 22.27
CA VAL A 177 16.08 17.72 21.93
C VAL A 177 15.19 18.55 22.87
N ASP A 178 13.98 18.11 23.14
CA ASP A 178 13.06 18.81 24.03
C ASP A 178 13.55 18.80 25.49
N SER A 179 14.15 17.69 25.94
CA SER A 179 14.81 17.60 27.25
C SER A 179 16.00 18.56 27.37
N LEU A 180 16.86 18.61 26.36
CA LEU A 180 18.01 19.52 26.33
C LEU A 180 17.58 20.97 26.30
N ARG A 181 16.53 21.31 25.54
CA ARG A 181 15.95 22.66 25.53
C ARG A 181 15.43 23.06 26.90
N ALA A 182 14.69 22.18 27.58
CA ALA A 182 14.20 22.45 28.93
C ALA A 182 15.35 22.70 29.91
N ARG A 183 16.41 21.88 29.87
CA ARG A 183 17.61 22.05 30.70
C ARG A 183 18.33 23.36 30.41
N LEU A 184 18.43 23.75 29.15
CA LEU A 184 19.06 25.01 28.74
C LEU A 184 18.29 26.21 29.30
N THR A 185 16.96 26.23 29.19
CA THR A 185 16.12 27.28 29.77
C THR A 185 16.29 27.38 31.30
N THR A 186 16.40 26.24 32.00
CA THR A 186 16.67 26.24 33.44
C THR A 186 18.04 26.85 33.75
N LEU A 187 19.08 26.43 33.03
CA LEU A 187 20.44 26.97 33.23
C LEU A 187 20.52 28.47 32.94
N GLU A 188 19.84 28.97 31.90
CA GLU A 188 19.77 30.41 31.61
C GLU A 188 19.07 31.19 32.72
N SER A 189 18.00 30.64 33.29
CA SER A 189 17.28 31.25 34.43
C SER A 189 18.15 31.29 35.68
N ASP A 190 18.84 30.21 35.99
CA ASP A 190 19.74 30.14 37.14
C ASP A 190 20.95 31.06 36.98
N ALA A 191 21.55 31.11 35.79
CA ALA A 191 22.61 32.06 35.48
C ALA A 191 22.16 33.52 35.64
N SER A 192 20.93 33.85 35.22
CA SER A 192 20.34 35.19 35.40
C SER A 192 20.13 35.54 36.88
N ARG A 193 19.68 34.58 37.70
CA ARG A 193 19.53 34.76 39.15
C ARG A 193 20.87 34.96 39.84
N ASP A 194 21.88 34.17 39.46
CA ASP A 194 23.20 34.28 40.04
C ASP A 194 23.87 35.60 39.63
N ALA A 195 23.71 36.06 38.38
CA ALA A 195 24.14 37.38 37.97
C ALA A 195 23.51 38.50 38.81
N ALA A 196 22.20 38.46 39.04
CA ALA A 196 21.50 39.43 39.89
C ALA A 196 21.99 39.40 41.36
N ARG A 197 22.26 38.21 41.91
CA ARG A 197 22.84 38.06 43.25
C ARG A 197 24.23 38.66 43.33
N MET A 198 25.07 38.44 42.32
CA MET A 198 26.42 39.00 42.27
C MET A 198 26.40 40.53 42.21
N GLU A 199 25.47 41.11 41.45
CA GLU A 199 25.28 42.56 41.40
C GLU A 199 24.85 43.14 42.76
N GLU A 200 23.90 42.49 43.43
CA GLU A 200 23.45 42.89 44.77
C GLU A 200 24.57 42.78 45.82
N LEU A 201 25.35 41.69 45.80
CA LEU A 201 26.51 41.53 46.67
C LEU A 201 27.56 42.60 46.42
N ALA A 202 27.81 42.96 45.16
CA ALA A 202 28.73 44.05 44.81
C ALA A 202 28.22 45.41 45.33
N ARG A 203 26.90 45.68 45.24
CA ARG A 203 26.30 46.90 45.82
C ARG A 203 26.46 46.95 47.33
N ARG A 204 26.16 45.85 48.05
CA ARG A 204 26.33 45.77 49.51
C ARG A 204 27.79 45.93 49.94
N ALA A 205 28.72 45.31 49.21
CA ALA A 205 30.14 45.47 49.49
C ALA A 205 30.60 46.93 49.33
N ASN A 206 30.10 47.64 48.31
CA ASN A 206 30.37 49.06 48.13
C ASN A 206 29.74 49.93 49.23
N GLU A 207 28.52 49.61 49.67
CA GLU A 207 27.86 50.36 50.76
C GLU A 207 28.59 50.16 52.09
N LEU A 208 28.90 48.92 52.47
CA LEU A 208 29.69 48.63 53.66
C LEU A 208 31.06 49.32 53.65
N ARG A 209 31.68 49.43 52.47
CA ARG A 209 32.94 50.18 52.32
C ARG A 209 32.74 51.67 52.59
N ARG A 210 31.68 52.28 52.08
CA ARG A 210 31.35 53.69 52.35
C ARG A 210 31.03 53.92 53.83
N GLU A 211 30.26 53.03 54.44
CA GLU A 211 29.94 53.09 55.87
C GLU A 211 31.22 52.98 56.72
N LEU A 212 32.15 52.09 56.35
CA LEU A 212 33.43 51.96 57.03
C LEU A 212 34.31 53.23 56.87
N ASP A 213 34.38 53.77 55.65
CA ASP A 213 35.11 55.01 55.38
C ASP A 213 34.51 56.19 56.16
N HIS A 214 33.18 56.26 56.28
CA HIS A 214 32.47 57.25 57.07
C HIS A 214 32.77 57.11 58.56
N ALA A 215 32.67 55.89 59.13
CA ALA A 215 33.02 55.62 60.52
C ALA A 215 34.48 55.99 60.84
N HIS A 216 35.42 55.73 59.91
CA HIS A 216 36.81 56.17 60.05
C HIS A 216 36.95 57.70 60.05
N GLN A 217 36.19 58.41 59.21
CA GLN A 217 36.18 59.88 59.19
C GLN A 217 35.61 60.46 60.48
N GLU A 218 34.50 59.91 60.98
CA GLU A 218 33.90 60.30 62.27
C GLU A 218 34.86 60.08 63.44
N LEU A 219 35.52 58.92 63.48
CA LEU A 219 36.52 58.62 64.51
C LEU A 219 37.71 59.60 64.43
N ALA A 220 38.20 59.91 63.23
CA ALA A 220 39.27 60.89 63.03
C ALA A 220 38.85 62.29 63.49
N ALA A 221 37.62 62.71 63.17
CA ALA A 221 37.06 63.99 63.59
C ALA A 221 36.89 64.06 65.12
N ALA A 222 36.38 63.01 65.75
CA ALA A 222 36.26 62.91 67.21
C ALA A 222 37.63 63.00 67.90
N HIS A 223 38.65 62.32 67.36
CA HIS A 223 40.02 62.43 67.85
C HIS A 223 40.63 63.82 67.66
N ALA A 224 40.36 64.49 66.54
CA ALA A 224 40.79 65.87 66.32
C ALA A 224 40.14 66.83 67.32
N GLY A 225 38.80 66.78 67.44
CA GLY A 225 38.06 67.59 68.42
C GLY A 225 38.47 67.32 69.86
N GLY A 226 38.73 66.06 70.22
CA GLY A 226 39.26 65.69 71.54
C GLY A 226 40.64 66.29 71.81
N ARG A 227 41.54 66.29 70.82
CA ARG A 227 42.85 66.94 70.93
C ARG A 227 42.73 68.46 71.09
N GLU A 228 41.85 69.09 70.32
CA GLU A 228 41.56 70.52 70.42
C GLU A 228 40.98 70.88 71.80
N ALA A 229 40.04 70.09 72.33
CA ALA A 229 39.49 70.29 73.66
C ALA A 229 40.56 70.15 74.77
N ILE A 230 41.43 69.13 74.68
CA ILE A 230 42.55 68.96 75.61
C ILE A 230 43.50 70.17 75.54
N GLN A 231 43.82 70.65 74.33
CA GLN A 231 44.69 71.81 74.14
C GLN A 231 44.05 73.10 74.70
N ALA A 232 42.74 73.30 74.47
CA ALA A 232 41.99 74.42 75.03
C ALA A 232 42.03 74.39 76.56
N HIS A 233 41.67 73.27 77.19
CA HIS A 233 41.74 73.11 78.65
C HIS A 233 43.16 73.27 79.20
N ALA A 234 44.18 72.78 78.49
CA ALA A 234 45.58 72.99 78.90
C ALA A 234 45.95 74.48 78.88
N SER A 235 45.47 75.24 77.88
CA SER A 235 45.67 76.69 77.80
C SER A 235 44.90 77.47 78.87
N GLU A 236 43.66 77.07 79.16
CA GLU A 236 42.86 77.63 80.26
C GLU A 236 43.52 77.37 81.62
N LEU A 237 43.95 76.13 81.88
CA LEU A 237 44.70 75.78 83.09
C LEU A 237 46.01 76.55 83.19
N ALA A 238 46.71 76.79 82.08
CA ALA A 238 47.91 77.62 82.06
C ALA A 238 47.60 79.09 82.42
N ALA A 239 46.51 79.65 81.89
CA ALA A 239 46.05 81.00 82.23
C ALA A 239 45.67 81.11 83.71
N VAL A 240 44.84 80.19 84.23
CA VAL A 240 44.47 80.13 85.66
C VAL A 240 45.70 80.02 86.57
N ARG A 241 46.73 79.25 86.16
CA ARG A 241 48.00 79.17 86.90
C ARG A 241 48.78 80.47 86.89
N ILE A 242 48.75 81.23 85.79
CA ILE A 242 49.39 82.55 85.71
C ILE A 242 48.65 83.52 86.64
N ASP A 243 47.33 83.56 86.58
CA ASP A 243 46.49 84.42 87.43
C ASP A 243 46.69 84.09 88.91
N ALA A 244 46.73 82.80 89.27
CA ALA A 244 47.01 82.36 90.64
C ALA A 244 48.40 82.81 91.12
N ARG A 245 49.44 82.69 90.29
CA ARG A 245 50.80 83.17 90.62
C ARG A 245 50.83 84.70 90.80
N GLN A 246 50.08 85.44 89.99
CA GLN A 246 49.96 86.89 90.12
C GLN A 246 49.25 87.27 91.43
N ALA A 247 48.15 86.60 91.77
CA ALA A 247 47.44 86.79 93.03
C ALA A 247 48.33 86.46 94.24
N GLU A 248 49.07 85.34 94.20
CA GLU A 248 50.07 84.98 95.23
C GLU A 248 51.17 86.06 95.36
N ALA A 249 51.67 86.60 94.25
CA ALA A 249 52.67 87.66 94.27
C ALA A 249 52.12 88.97 94.87
N LEU A 250 50.88 89.35 94.56
CA LEU A 250 50.19 90.50 95.16
C LEU A 250 50.00 90.31 96.67
N LEU A 251 49.45 89.17 97.10
CA LEU A 251 49.28 88.85 98.53
C LEU A 251 50.62 88.87 99.28
N ARG A 252 51.70 88.37 98.64
CA ARG A 252 53.05 88.43 99.23
C ARG A 252 53.55 89.86 99.35
N ALA A 253 53.33 90.70 98.34
CA ALA A 253 53.67 92.13 98.40
C ALA A 253 52.89 92.86 99.50
N GLU A 254 51.58 92.58 99.64
CA GLU A 254 50.75 93.11 100.72
C GLU A 254 51.23 92.66 102.11
N LEU A 255 51.59 91.37 102.26
CA LEU A 255 52.15 90.84 103.51
C LEU A 255 53.49 91.49 103.86
N ASP A 256 54.38 91.67 102.87
CA ASP A 256 55.67 92.32 103.08
C ASP A 256 55.50 93.82 103.40
N ALA A 257 54.52 94.50 102.79
CA ALA A 257 54.13 95.86 103.15
C ALA A 257 53.55 95.95 104.58
N ALA A 258 52.66 95.01 104.96
CA ALA A 258 52.11 94.95 106.31
C ALA A 258 53.21 94.68 107.36
N ARG A 259 54.19 93.82 107.05
CA ARG A 259 55.38 93.59 107.89
C ARG A 259 56.25 94.85 108.00
N GLN A 260 56.44 95.60 106.91
CA GLN A 260 57.15 96.88 106.95
C GLN A 260 56.42 97.88 107.84
N GLN A 261 55.11 98.04 107.68
CA GLN A 261 54.28 98.90 108.52
C GLN A 261 54.34 98.48 110.00
N GLN A 262 54.31 97.17 110.30
CA GLN A 262 54.50 96.68 111.67
C GLN A 262 55.90 97.01 112.21
N ARG A 263 56.96 96.89 111.40
CA ARG A 263 58.32 97.29 111.80
C ARG A 263 58.38 98.79 112.06
N GLU A 264 57.77 99.61 111.22
CA GLU A 264 57.68 101.06 111.41
C GLU A 264 56.92 101.41 112.69
N LEU A 265 55.78 100.78 112.95
CA LEU A 265 55.05 100.95 114.21
C LEU A 265 55.87 100.50 115.42
N MET A 266 56.59 99.37 115.34
CA MET A 266 57.50 98.93 116.40
C MET A 266 58.67 99.91 116.61
N GLN A 267 59.20 100.51 115.53
CA GLN A 267 60.20 101.57 115.64
C GLN A 267 59.62 102.82 116.32
N ILE A 268 58.40 103.23 115.97
CA ILE A 268 57.69 104.35 116.61
C ILE A 268 57.47 104.06 118.11
N VAL A 269 56.96 102.87 118.47
CA VAL A 269 56.78 102.47 119.88
C VAL A 269 58.13 102.42 120.62
N SER A 270 59.19 101.91 119.99
CA SER A 270 60.53 101.91 120.59
C SER A 270 61.09 103.34 120.78
N SER A 271 60.79 104.26 119.86
CA SER A 271 61.19 105.67 119.95
C SER A 271 60.39 106.45 120.98
N ALA A 272 59.11 106.10 121.18
CA ALA A 272 58.26 106.67 122.24
C ALA A 272 58.68 106.19 123.64
N SER A 273 59.31 105.02 123.75
CA SER A 273 59.86 104.52 125.03
C SER A 273 61.22 105.14 125.39
N ALA A 274 61.87 105.88 124.49
CA ALA A 274 63.20 106.47 124.68
C ALA A 274 63.19 107.94 125.16
N THR A 275 62.04 108.52 125.49
CA THR A 275 61.95 109.93 125.93
C THR A 275 61.15 110.09 127.23
N VAL A 276 61.83 109.84 128.36
CA VAL A 276 61.51 110.37 129.69
C VAL A 276 62.81 110.95 130.27
N PRO A 277 62.92 112.27 130.53
CA PRO A 277 64.09 112.84 131.21
C PRO A 277 63.82 113.00 132.72
N HIS A 278 64.76 112.51 133.54
CA HIS A 278 64.93 112.85 134.95
C HIS A 278 66.02 113.94 135.05
N SER A 279 65.73 115.08 135.68
CA SER A 279 66.71 116.15 135.97
C SER A 279 66.85 116.37 137.47
N GLU A 280 68.07 116.33 138.00
CA GLU A 280 68.42 116.80 139.35
C GLU A 280 69.28 118.07 139.28
N ALA A 281 68.98 119.00 140.18
CA ALA A 281 69.32 120.42 140.17
C ALA A 281 70.75 120.78 140.68
N PRO A 282 71.34 121.92 140.27
CA PRO A 282 72.66 122.36 140.74
C PRO A 282 72.61 123.23 142.02
N TYR A 283 73.64 123.09 142.86
CA TYR A 283 73.72 123.52 144.27
C TYR A 283 74.49 124.84 144.48
N ASN A 284 73.94 125.80 145.23
CA ASN A 284 74.65 126.93 145.90
C ASN A 284 73.67 127.52 146.96
N ARG A 285 73.82 127.39 148.29
CA ARG A 285 74.84 127.82 149.28
C ARG A 285 74.91 129.34 149.49
N MET A 286 74.41 129.83 150.63
CA MET A 286 75.01 130.91 151.43
C MET A 286 74.58 130.82 152.90
N ASP A 287 75.56 131.13 153.78
CA ASP A 287 75.49 131.20 155.23
C ASP A 287 74.67 132.39 155.75
N HIS A 288 74.06 132.24 156.93
CA HIS A 288 74.20 133.18 158.03
C HIS A 288 74.04 132.46 159.39
N ARG A 289 74.76 133.03 160.36
CA ARG A 289 74.67 132.90 161.82
C ARG A 289 73.30 132.51 162.39
#